data_AF-A0A098ESF0-F1
#
_entry.id   AF-A0A098ESF0-F1
#
_cell.length_a   1.000
_cell.length_b   1.000
_cell.length_c   1.000
_cell.angle_alpha   90.00
_cell.angle_beta   90.00
_cell.angle_gamma   90.00
#
_symmetry.space_group_name_H-M   'P 1'
#
loop_
_entity.id
_entity.type
_entity.pdbx_description
1 polymer ?
#
loop_
_entity_poly.entity_id
_entity_poly.type
_entity_poly.pdbx_seq_one_letter_code
_entity_poly.pdbx_strand_id
1 'polypeptide(L)'
;MTSVEISKELKNLETSIDEHIIDFSDSDIFHMPIKLAFYELQQYHFLIIALNKERFSCKTFNEKKEFIDKYKSIYFSQRKKYKRILKNLKKRELKILYPDDLKNKEEFFYGFFQKWSPDRSKSMDENIESYMKLRLKRNIKEVNQELAKLITYPSTYINTFSTFIGPSSVLHYRNEMIIYKDVFIDPTESHSFSVFYNENTKAETKNALLNIVAYFNGEPYYYFTENYDFNRKLYELYGQFDLLDILRLRKKNFFNEKRSEPIHLELPIFKQKNGYNMICFNDCQHEMIFELYHASLKQFEPLPRCVFLYRVFEYGSQKHYQPLIRPPKFNPIDALNYYVNEIMSHRYIPLYYIDFGTHTNENRTEIIRRRKAKCINFTTQLKKEAKKIINEWKNHSYLKNKSIGNILYMTGRNATAHGGSGRSNARYDYSMNYKHINDVNIFLELIARYIIEKLNPDFSNSVERNTKHYIRRNQYEEIFEQERGVLATRENKK
;
A
#
# COMPACT_ATOMS: atom_id res chain seq x y z
N MET A 1 24.97 10.98 25.17
CA MET A 1 25.70 12.00 24.40
C MET A 1 25.00 13.35 24.45
N THR A 2 25.68 14.37 24.96
CA THR A 2 25.22 15.76 24.90
C THR A 2 25.32 16.34 23.48
N SER A 3 24.62 17.45 23.18
CA SER A 3 24.72 18.13 21.88
C SER A 3 26.16 18.63 21.58
N VAL A 4 26.88 18.99 22.64
CA VAL A 4 28.28 19.43 22.59
C VAL A 4 29.21 18.27 22.23
N GLU A 5 28.99 17.08 22.80
CA GLU A 5 29.75 15.86 22.47
C GLU A 5 29.60 15.46 21.00
N ILE A 6 28.37 15.47 20.47
CA ILE A 6 28.12 15.12 19.05
C ILE A 6 28.79 16.11 18.11
N SER A 7 28.78 17.39 18.43
CA SER A 7 29.43 18.41 17.60
C SER A 7 30.94 18.20 17.52
N LYS A 8 31.56 17.81 18.64
CA LYS A 8 33.00 17.49 18.70
C LYS A 8 33.33 16.20 17.94
N GLU A 9 32.55 15.15 18.15
CA GLU A 9 32.72 13.87 17.44
C GLU A 9 32.52 14.02 15.93
N LEU A 10 31.49 14.76 15.50
CA LEU A 10 31.27 15.04 14.08
C LEU A 10 32.45 15.78 13.46
N LYS A 11 33.04 16.76 14.17
CA LYS A 11 34.22 17.48 13.66
C LYS A 11 35.42 16.54 13.49
N ASN A 12 35.69 15.69 14.47
CA ASN A 12 36.78 14.70 14.40
C ASN A 12 36.54 13.68 13.27
N LEU A 13 35.31 13.21 13.14
CA LEU A 13 34.88 12.31 12.07
C LEU A 13 35.08 12.96 10.71
N GLU A 14 34.63 14.21 10.53
CA GLU A 14 34.80 14.96 9.29
C GLU A 14 36.28 15.11 8.90
N THR A 15 37.18 15.28 9.86
CA THR A 15 38.62 15.36 9.58
C THR A 15 39.26 14.00 9.25
N SER A 16 38.67 12.90 9.71
CA SER A 16 39.20 11.54 9.47
C SER A 16 38.87 10.98 8.08
N ILE A 17 37.85 11.51 7.40
CA ILE A 17 37.43 11.04 6.08
C ILE A 17 38.21 11.78 5.00
N ASP A 18 39.11 11.05 4.34
CA ASP A 18 39.74 11.51 3.11
C ASP A 18 38.71 11.58 1.98
N GLU A 19 38.59 12.75 1.36
CA GLU A 19 37.66 13.01 0.26
C GLU A 19 38.30 12.75 -1.12
N HIS A 20 39.57 12.33 -1.16
CA HIS A 20 40.37 12.10 -2.37
C HIS A 20 40.76 10.63 -2.57
N ILE A 21 40.46 9.75 -1.61
CA ILE A 21 40.77 8.32 -1.70
C ILE A 21 39.53 7.50 -1.31
N ILE A 22 39.20 6.50 -2.13
CA ILE A 22 38.31 5.40 -1.74
C ILE A 22 39.14 4.13 -1.85
N ASP A 23 39.33 3.44 -0.73
CA ASP A 23 40.23 2.30 -0.65
C ASP A 23 39.46 0.98 -0.45
N PHE A 24 39.62 0.08 -1.42
CA PHE A 24 39.18 -1.32 -1.39
C PHE A 24 40.35 -2.30 -1.53
N SER A 25 41.60 -1.82 -1.46
CA SER A 25 42.81 -2.64 -1.66
C SER A 25 42.98 -3.74 -0.60
N ASP A 26 42.36 -3.56 0.56
CA ASP A 26 42.32 -4.52 1.67
C ASP A 26 41.37 -5.71 1.42
N SER A 27 40.63 -5.71 0.31
CA SER A 27 39.61 -6.72 -0.01
C SER A 27 40.18 -7.78 -0.94
N ASP A 28 39.65 -9.00 -0.93
CA ASP A 28 39.92 -9.93 -2.02
C ASP A 28 38.96 -9.68 -3.20
N ILE A 29 39.19 -10.43 -4.28
CA ILE A 29 38.40 -10.38 -5.52
C ILE A 29 36.90 -10.68 -5.32
N PHE A 30 36.53 -11.48 -4.32
CA PHE A 30 35.15 -11.84 -4.03
C PHE A 30 34.45 -10.79 -3.15
N HIS A 31 35.18 -10.18 -2.23
CA HIS A 31 34.67 -9.21 -1.27
C HIS A 31 34.66 -7.78 -1.80
N MET A 32 35.55 -7.41 -2.73
CA MET A 32 35.60 -6.07 -3.32
C MET A 32 34.26 -5.67 -3.98
N PRO A 33 33.62 -6.51 -4.84
CA PRO A 33 32.31 -6.18 -5.39
C PRO A 33 31.24 -5.95 -4.32
N ILE A 34 31.31 -6.69 -3.20
CA ILE A 34 30.40 -6.50 -2.06
C ILE A 34 30.66 -5.13 -1.42
N LYS A 35 31.91 -4.80 -1.07
CA LYS A 35 32.26 -3.49 -0.49
C LYS A 35 31.88 -2.33 -1.42
N LEU A 36 32.06 -2.50 -2.73
CA LEU A 36 31.65 -1.53 -3.73
C LEU A 36 30.12 -1.36 -3.77
N ALA A 37 29.38 -2.47 -3.80
CA ALA A 37 27.92 -2.47 -3.85
C ALA A 37 27.26 -1.86 -2.62
N PHE A 38 27.90 -2.04 -1.46
CA PHE A 38 27.44 -1.55 -0.17
C PHE A 38 28.24 -0.34 0.35
N TYR A 39 29.03 0.31 -0.50
CA TYR A 39 29.88 1.43 -0.08
C TYR A 39 29.07 2.48 0.68
N GLU A 40 29.58 2.83 1.86
CA GLU A 40 29.07 3.85 2.75
C GLU A 40 30.20 4.41 3.61
N LEU A 41 30.00 5.62 4.15
CA LEU A 41 30.91 6.21 5.14
C LEU A 41 30.57 5.62 6.51
N GLN A 42 31.16 4.46 6.82
CA GLN A 42 30.86 3.64 8.01
C GLN A 42 30.95 4.43 9.33
N GLN A 43 31.83 5.43 9.43
CA GLN A 43 31.97 6.25 10.62
C GLN A 43 30.64 6.97 10.97
N TYR A 44 29.91 7.46 9.97
CA TYR A 44 28.59 8.07 10.19
C TYR A 44 27.56 7.02 10.62
N HIS A 45 27.63 5.81 10.04
CA HIS A 45 26.74 4.71 10.42
C HIS A 45 26.93 4.30 11.89
N PHE A 46 28.17 4.18 12.35
CA PHE A 46 28.49 3.89 13.76
C PHE A 46 27.97 4.98 14.70
N LEU A 47 28.10 6.25 14.32
CA LEU A 47 27.57 7.37 15.10
C LEU A 47 26.03 7.33 15.20
N ILE A 48 25.35 7.01 14.09
CA ILE A 48 23.89 6.82 14.06
C ILE A 48 23.47 5.63 14.94
N ILE A 49 24.21 4.52 14.94
CA ILE A 49 23.95 3.37 15.82
C ILE A 49 24.09 3.78 17.28
N ALA A 50 25.16 4.49 17.65
CA ALA A 50 25.37 4.96 19.02
C ALA A 50 24.21 5.86 19.47
N LEU A 51 23.81 6.80 18.61
CA LEU A 51 22.70 7.71 18.89
C LEU A 51 21.35 6.96 19.00
N ASN A 52 21.15 5.91 18.21
CA ASN A 52 19.97 5.06 18.31
C ASN A 52 19.92 4.30 19.63
N LYS A 53 21.05 3.72 20.08
CA LYS A 53 21.11 3.01 21.37
C LYS A 53 20.70 3.93 22.53
N GLU A 54 21.19 5.16 22.54
CA GLU A 54 20.79 6.14 23.55
C GLU A 54 19.31 6.50 23.43
N ARG A 55 18.83 6.82 22.22
CA ARG A 55 17.43 7.17 21.98
C ARG A 55 16.47 6.05 22.41
N PHE A 56 16.85 4.79 22.21
CA PHE A 56 16.04 3.64 22.63
C PHE A 56 15.96 3.49 24.15
N SER A 57 16.91 4.04 24.91
CA SER A 57 16.82 4.08 26.38
C SER A 57 15.83 5.14 26.90
N CYS A 58 15.49 6.14 26.09
CA CYS A 58 14.51 7.16 26.43
C CYS A 58 13.08 6.61 26.41
N LYS A 59 12.25 7.05 27.34
CA LYS A 59 10.87 6.62 27.46
C LYS A 59 9.92 7.63 26.84
N THR A 60 10.13 8.92 27.08
CA THR A 60 9.18 9.96 26.72
C THR A 60 9.45 10.61 25.36
N PHE A 61 8.41 11.20 24.79
CA PHE A 61 8.41 12.04 23.60
C PHE A 61 9.40 13.19 23.74
N ASN A 62 9.39 13.89 24.88
CA ASN A 62 10.25 15.05 25.09
C ASN A 62 11.73 14.66 25.11
N GLU A 63 12.08 13.56 25.80
CA GLU A 63 13.45 13.03 25.79
C GLU A 63 13.91 12.68 24.37
N LYS A 64 13.08 11.96 23.60
CA LYS A 64 13.42 11.55 22.23
C LYS A 64 13.47 12.73 21.26
N LYS A 65 12.67 13.77 21.47
CA LYS A 65 12.63 14.97 20.64
C LYS A 65 13.97 15.71 20.63
N GLU A 66 14.72 15.68 21.74
CA GLU A 66 16.06 16.30 21.81
C GLU A 66 17.08 15.66 20.85
N PHE A 67 16.82 14.43 20.37
CA PHE A 67 17.70 13.76 19.43
C PHE A 67 17.52 14.22 17.99
N ILE A 68 16.41 14.88 17.66
CA ILE A 68 16.08 15.26 16.28
C ILE A 68 17.17 16.13 15.66
N ASP A 69 17.61 17.17 16.37
CA ASP A 69 18.63 18.08 15.85
C ASP A 69 20.03 17.45 15.81
N LYS A 70 20.29 16.47 16.69
CA LYS A 70 21.49 15.63 16.65
C LYS A 70 21.52 14.80 15.36
N TYR A 71 20.44 14.08 15.03
CA TYR A 71 20.35 13.33 13.77
C TYR A 71 20.48 14.24 12.54
N LYS A 72 19.78 15.39 12.52
CA LYS A 72 19.88 16.35 11.41
C LYS A 72 21.33 16.77 11.18
N SER A 73 22.06 17.11 12.23
CA SER A 73 23.47 17.52 12.15
C SER A 73 24.34 16.44 11.52
N ILE A 74 24.17 15.19 11.95
CA ILE A 74 24.89 14.02 11.40
C ILE A 74 24.57 13.84 9.91
N TYR A 75 23.29 13.80 9.53
CA TYR A 75 22.90 13.57 8.14
C TYR A 75 23.26 14.74 7.21
N PHE A 76 23.22 15.99 7.69
CA PHE A 76 23.69 17.14 6.91
C PHE A 76 25.20 17.04 6.62
N SER A 77 25.98 16.68 7.64
CA SER A 77 27.42 16.43 7.52
C SER A 77 27.72 15.28 6.54
N GLN A 78 27.05 14.13 6.72
CA GLN A 78 27.19 12.97 5.84
C GLN A 78 26.85 13.30 4.38
N ARG A 79 25.76 14.04 4.14
CA ARG A 79 25.38 14.50 2.80
C ARG A 79 26.46 15.40 2.19
N LYS A 80 27.02 16.32 2.98
CA LYS A 80 28.08 17.23 2.54
C LYS A 80 29.31 16.44 2.12
N LYS A 81 29.73 15.43 2.90
CA LYS A 81 30.85 14.54 2.57
C LYS A 81 30.60 13.75 1.28
N TYR A 82 29.46 13.06 1.15
CA TYR A 82 29.16 12.35 -0.09
C TYR A 82 29.14 13.27 -1.32
N LYS A 83 28.63 14.51 -1.20
CA LYS A 83 28.65 15.49 -2.29
C LYS A 83 30.06 15.91 -2.68
N ARG A 84 30.98 16.06 -1.72
CA ARG A 84 32.38 16.41 -1.98
C ARG A 84 33.13 15.26 -2.64
N ILE A 85 32.98 14.03 -2.15
CA ILE A 85 33.53 12.82 -2.77
C ILE A 85 33.05 12.69 -4.21
N LEU A 86 31.74 12.83 -4.45
CA LEU A 86 31.16 12.80 -5.81
C LEU A 86 31.69 13.93 -6.70
N LYS A 87 31.95 15.12 -6.15
CA LYS A 87 32.54 16.25 -6.88
C LYS A 87 33.99 15.95 -7.27
N ASN A 88 34.80 15.44 -6.35
CA ASN A 88 36.20 15.09 -6.58
C ASN A 88 36.31 13.95 -7.60
N LEU A 89 35.43 12.94 -7.51
CA LEU A 89 35.30 11.87 -8.50
C LEU A 89 35.00 12.41 -9.91
N LYS A 90 34.05 13.33 -10.05
CA LYS A 90 33.75 13.97 -11.34
C LYS A 90 34.90 14.81 -11.90
N LYS A 91 35.73 15.38 -11.03
CA LYS A 91 36.90 16.19 -11.41
C LYS A 91 38.14 15.34 -11.63
N ARG A 92 38.05 14.01 -11.47
CA ARG A 92 39.17 13.05 -11.49
C ARG A 92 40.27 13.40 -10.48
N GLU A 93 39.86 14.05 -9.37
CA GLU A 93 40.72 14.43 -8.23
C GLU A 93 40.66 13.37 -7.12
N LEU A 94 39.94 12.27 -7.33
CA LEU A 94 39.77 11.15 -6.40
C LEU A 94 40.36 9.87 -7.00
N LYS A 95 41.10 9.11 -6.19
CA LYS A 95 41.62 7.78 -6.55
C LYS A 95 40.76 6.70 -5.92
N ILE A 96 40.38 5.69 -6.72
CA ILE A 96 39.76 4.46 -6.21
C ILE A 96 40.82 3.37 -6.23
N LEU A 97 41.23 2.91 -5.06
CA LEU A 97 42.20 1.83 -4.90
C LEU A 97 41.43 0.51 -4.78
N TYR A 98 41.88 -0.51 -5.51
CA TYR A 98 41.29 -1.85 -5.48
C TYR A 98 42.39 -2.89 -5.73
N PRO A 99 42.15 -4.17 -5.41
CA PRO A 99 43.18 -5.20 -5.45
C PRO A 99 43.72 -5.41 -6.87
N ASP A 100 45.04 -5.52 -7.01
CA ASP A 100 45.70 -5.69 -8.32
C ASP A 100 45.24 -6.96 -9.05
N ASP A 101 44.86 -8.00 -8.30
CA ASP A 101 44.33 -9.27 -8.83
C ASP A 101 43.05 -9.11 -9.68
N LEU A 102 42.36 -7.95 -9.57
CA LEU A 102 41.17 -7.64 -10.36
C LEU A 102 41.50 -7.25 -11.81
N LYS A 103 42.70 -6.69 -12.08
CA LYS A 103 43.09 -6.11 -13.38
C LYS A 103 43.09 -7.11 -14.55
N ASN A 104 43.04 -8.41 -14.26
CA ASN A 104 42.98 -9.49 -15.27
C ASN A 104 41.75 -10.42 -15.08
N LYS A 105 40.79 -10.04 -14.23
CA LYS A 105 39.60 -10.85 -13.88
C LYS A 105 38.31 -10.07 -14.10
N GLU A 106 38.25 -9.27 -15.16
CA GLU A 106 37.12 -8.35 -15.41
C GLU A 106 35.77 -9.05 -15.56
N GLU A 107 35.75 -10.24 -16.15
CA GLU A 107 34.52 -11.03 -16.31
C GLU A 107 33.86 -11.36 -14.96
N PHE A 108 34.64 -11.50 -13.88
CA PHE A 108 34.08 -11.70 -12.55
C PHE A 108 33.29 -10.48 -12.07
N PHE A 109 33.84 -9.28 -12.27
CA PHE A 109 33.16 -8.02 -11.98
C PHE A 109 31.90 -7.87 -12.84
N TYR A 110 31.99 -8.17 -14.14
CA TYR A 110 30.86 -8.08 -15.06
C TYR A 110 29.73 -9.06 -14.69
N GLY A 111 30.07 -10.28 -14.26
CA GLY A 111 29.09 -11.24 -13.74
C GLY A 111 28.40 -10.74 -12.48
N PHE A 112 29.15 -10.22 -11.50
CA PHE A 112 28.58 -9.72 -10.25
C PHE A 112 27.66 -8.51 -10.47
N PHE A 113 28.03 -7.62 -11.38
CA PHE A 113 27.27 -6.41 -11.70
C PHE A 113 26.43 -6.53 -12.98
N GLN A 114 26.06 -7.73 -13.41
CA GLN A 114 25.30 -7.92 -14.67
C GLN A 114 24.01 -7.08 -14.72
N LYS A 115 23.31 -6.94 -13.59
CA LYS A 115 22.10 -6.09 -13.47
C LYS A 115 22.35 -4.60 -13.70
N TRP A 116 23.59 -4.15 -13.51
CA TRP A 116 24.02 -2.79 -13.80
C TRP A 116 24.40 -2.60 -15.28
N SER A 117 24.60 -3.70 -16.03
CA SER A 117 25.01 -3.68 -17.44
C SER A 117 26.30 -2.87 -17.67
N PRO A 118 27.43 -3.30 -17.07
CA PRO A 118 28.73 -2.67 -17.28
C PRO A 118 29.08 -2.52 -18.76
N ASP A 119 29.74 -1.42 -19.10
CA ASP A 119 30.13 -1.12 -20.48
C ASP A 119 31.46 -1.80 -20.79
N ARG A 120 31.39 -2.95 -21.47
CA ARG A 120 32.56 -3.75 -21.86
C ARG A 120 33.51 -3.03 -22.82
N SER A 121 33.13 -1.86 -23.37
CA SER A 121 34.03 -1.02 -24.18
C SER A 121 34.89 -0.07 -23.35
N LYS A 122 34.59 0.11 -22.06
CA LYS A 122 35.33 0.97 -21.13
C LYS A 122 36.32 0.14 -20.30
N SER A 123 37.36 0.80 -19.79
CA SER A 123 38.30 0.14 -18.88
C SER A 123 37.62 -0.23 -17.54
N MET A 124 38.23 -1.16 -16.81
CA MET A 124 37.79 -1.49 -15.44
C MET A 124 37.70 -0.24 -14.54
N ASP A 125 38.70 0.63 -14.60
CA ASP A 125 38.72 1.89 -13.84
C ASP A 125 37.49 2.76 -14.15
N GLU A 126 37.18 2.93 -15.44
CA GLU A 126 36.04 3.74 -15.88
C GLU A 126 34.70 3.13 -15.47
N ASN A 127 34.60 1.79 -15.49
CA ASN A 127 33.41 1.06 -15.05
C ASN A 127 33.22 1.20 -13.53
N ILE A 128 34.28 1.02 -12.73
CA ILE A 128 34.26 1.22 -11.27
C ILE A 128 33.90 2.68 -10.94
N GLU A 129 34.50 3.66 -11.63
CA GLU A 129 34.21 5.08 -11.43
C GLU A 129 32.74 5.39 -11.72
N SER A 130 32.20 4.84 -12.81
CA SER A 130 30.80 5.00 -13.21
C SER A 130 29.84 4.36 -12.20
N TYR A 131 30.16 3.17 -11.71
CA TYR A 131 29.40 2.52 -10.65
C TYR A 131 29.43 3.34 -9.35
N MET A 132 30.62 3.80 -8.94
CA MET A 132 30.79 4.60 -7.73
C MET A 132 30.01 5.92 -7.80
N LYS A 133 29.95 6.57 -8.96
CA LYS A 133 29.08 7.75 -9.17
C LYS A 133 27.62 7.43 -8.90
N LEU A 134 27.13 6.28 -9.34
CA LEU A 134 25.74 5.86 -9.10
C LEU A 134 25.49 5.53 -7.64
N ARG A 135 26.43 4.81 -7.00
CA ARG A 135 26.36 4.48 -5.57
C ARG A 135 26.35 5.74 -4.71
N LEU A 136 27.23 6.71 -4.96
CA LEU A 136 27.25 8.00 -4.26
C LEU A 136 25.96 8.79 -4.47
N LYS A 137 25.42 8.84 -5.69
CA LYS A 137 24.12 9.48 -5.96
C LYS A 137 22.99 8.81 -5.17
N ARG A 138 22.99 7.48 -5.07
CA ARG A 138 22.04 6.72 -4.27
C ARG A 138 22.17 7.05 -2.79
N ASN A 139 23.37 7.01 -2.22
CA ASN A 139 23.61 7.36 -0.82
C ASN A 139 23.16 8.79 -0.52
N ILE A 140 23.42 9.76 -1.41
CA ILE A 140 22.92 11.13 -1.27
C ILE A 140 21.39 11.18 -1.27
N LYS A 141 20.72 10.38 -2.11
CA LYS A 141 19.26 10.28 -2.15
C LYS A 141 18.71 9.70 -0.83
N GLU A 142 19.33 8.64 -0.33
CA GLU A 142 18.95 8.00 0.94
C GLU A 142 19.12 8.97 2.12
N VAL A 143 20.25 9.69 2.20
CA VAL A 143 20.45 10.72 3.23
C VAL A 143 19.46 11.89 3.08
N ASN A 144 19.13 12.31 1.86
CA ASN A 144 18.11 13.34 1.64
C ASN A 144 16.71 12.87 2.09
N GLN A 145 16.39 11.59 1.92
CA GLN A 145 15.15 11.01 2.41
C GLN A 145 15.10 11.05 3.94
N GLU A 146 16.18 10.66 4.63
CA GLU A 146 16.24 10.74 6.10
C GLU A 146 16.14 12.18 6.62
N LEU A 147 16.80 13.13 5.95
CA LEU A 147 16.63 14.56 6.26
C LEU A 147 15.19 15.04 6.04
N ALA A 148 14.53 14.60 4.95
CA ALA A 148 13.14 14.96 4.68
C ALA A 148 12.21 14.42 5.78
N LYS A 149 12.42 13.18 6.24
CA LYS A 149 11.71 12.61 7.41
C LYS A 149 11.92 13.47 8.65
N LEU A 150 13.16 13.76 9.02
CA LEU A 150 13.48 14.55 10.24
C LEU A 150 12.92 15.97 10.22
N ILE A 151 12.84 16.60 9.05
CA ILE A 151 12.36 17.98 8.91
C ILE A 151 10.84 18.03 8.87
N THR A 152 10.20 17.16 8.09
CA THR A 152 8.76 17.24 7.84
C THR A 152 7.94 16.33 8.75
N TYR A 153 8.49 15.19 9.16
CA TYR A 153 7.82 14.15 9.95
C TYR A 153 8.73 13.64 11.09
N PRO A 154 9.13 14.51 12.04
CA PRO A 154 10.04 14.13 13.13
C PRO A 154 9.49 12.99 14.01
N SER A 155 8.17 12.76 14.00
CA SER A 155 7.53 11.60 14.63
C SER A 155 8.16 10.27 14.20
N THR A 156 8.70 10.16 12.98
CA THR A 156 9.43 8.97 12.51
C THR A 156 10.65 8.59 13.36
N TYR A 157 11.24 9.56 14.05
CA TYR A 157 12.37 9.36 14.96
C TYR A 157 11.97 9.38 16.44
N ILE A 158 10.76 9.83 16.76
CA ILE A 158 10.28 9.93 18.15
C ILE A 158 9.44 8.71 18.53
N ASN A 159 8.60 8.26 17.61
CA ASN A 159 7.66 7.19 17.87
C ASN A 159 8.39 5.88 18.15
N THR A 160 7.72 5.06 18.95
CA THR A 160 8.12 3.69 19.23
C THR A 160 7.21 2.73 18.50
N PHE A 161 7.80 1.58 18.17
CA PHE A 161 7.09 0.43 17.67
C PHE A 161 5.98 0.02 18.65
N SER A 162 4.77 -0.19 18.12
CA SER A 162 3.71 -0.85 18.88
C SER A 162 4.01 -2.34 19.04
N THR A 163 3.68 -2.92 20.19
CA THR A 163 3.75 -4.39 20.40
C THR A 163 2.90 -5.18 19.40
N PHE A 164 1.97 -4.50 18.72
CA PHE A 164 1.16 -5.07 17.66
C PHE A 164 1.95 -5.21 16.34
N ILE A 165 1.99 -6.44 15.83
CA ILE A 165 2.48 -6.78 14.50
C ILE A 165 1.29 -7.28 13.69
N GLY A 166 0.89 -6.51 12.68
CA GLY A 166 -0.14 -6.88 11.73
C GLY A 166 0.38 -8.01 10.84
N PRO A 167 -0.40 -9.09 10.61
CA PRO A 167 0.11 -10.36 10.10
C PRO A 167 0.43 -10.39 8.60
N SER A 168 0.05 -9.37 7.84
CA SER A 168 0.36 -9.25 6.41
C SER A 168 0.67 -7.81 6.03
N SER A 169 1.53 -7.63 5.03
CA SER A 169 1.89 -6.30 4.55
C SER A 169 0.65 -5.51 4.10
N VAL A 170 0.55 -4.26 4.54
CA VAL A 170 -0.41 -3.27 4.02
C VAL A 170 0.15 -2.49 2.82
N LEU A 171 1.43 -2.71 2.52
CA LEU A 171 2.20 -2.01 1.51
C LEU A 171 2.57 -2.95 0.38
N HIS A 172 2.49 -2.45 -0.84
CA HIS A 172 2.98 -3.18 -2.00
C HIS A 172 4.52 -3.28 -2.00
N TYR A 173 5.23 -2.26 -1.49
CA TYR A 173 6.70 -2.28 -1.41
C TYR A 173 7.19 -2.33 0.04
N ARG A 174 8.09 -3.28 0.32
CA ARG A 174 8.71 -3.52 1.64
C ARG A 174 9.61 -2.40 2.18
N ASN A 175 9.98 -1.42 1.37
CA ASN A 175 10.86 -0.32 1.79
C ASN A 175 10.10 0.99 1.96
N GLU A 176 8.78 0.98 1.77
CA GLU A 176 7.91 2.14 1.92
C GLU A 176 7.39 2.27 3.35
N MET A 177 7.03 3.49 3.70
CA MET A 177 6.40 3.84 4.97
C MET A 177 5.16 4.70 4.69
N ILE A 178 4.05 4.45 5.39
CA ILE A 178 2.84 5.27 5.32
C ILE A 178 2.79 6.20 6.52
N ILE A 179 2.67 7.51 6.31
CA ILE A 179 2.66 8.52 7.36
C ILE A 179 1.31 9.26 7.33
N TYR A 180 0.70 9.42 8.51
CA TYR A 180 -0.49 10.21 8.73
C TYR A 180 -0.41 10.93 10.07
N LYS A 181 -0.46 12.27 10.04
CA LYS A 181 -0.26 13.12 11.22
C LYS A 181 1.03 12.73 11.97
N ASP A 182 0.91 12.33 13.23
CA ASP A 182 2.00 11.92 14.11
C ASP A 182 2.18 10.39 14.17
N VAL A 183 1.51 9.61 13.32
CA VAL A 183 1.57 8.14 13.28
C VAL A 183 2.12 7.66 11.94
N PHE A 184 2.81 6.52 11.93
CA PHE A 184 3.17 5.87 10.68
C PHE A 184 3.08 4.35 10.76
N ILE A 185 2.99 3.72 9.59
CA ILE A 185 3.11 2.27 9.39
C ILE A 185 4.40 2.00 8.63
N ASP A 186 5.19 1.05 9.15
CA ASP A 186 6.41 0.54 8.53
C ASP A 186 6.34 -1.00 8.48
N PRO A 187 6.87 -1.65 7.42
CA PRO A 187 6.94 -3.09 7.36
C PRO A 187 7.97 -3.65 8.34
N THR A 188 7.72 -4.86 8.82
CA THR A 188 8.65 -5.64 9.64
C THR A 188 9.42 -6.64 8.76
N GLU A 189 10.41 -7.32 9.34
CA GLU A 189 11.22 -8.31 8.63
C GLU A 189 10.40 -9.51 8.11
N SER A 190 9.29 -9.83 8.77
CA SER A 190 8.49 -11.05 8.60
C SER A 190 7.21 -10.85 7.75
N HIS A 191 7.30 -10.09 6.65
CA HIS A 191 6.17 -9.81 5.73
C HIS A 191 4.93 -9.22 6.43
N SER A 192 5.13 -8.57 7.57
CA SER A 192 4.11 -7.96 8.41
C SER A 192 4.31 -6.44 8.46
N PHE A 193 3.46 -5.73 9.19
CA PHE A 193 3.62 -4.30 9.44
C PHE A 193 3.41 -3.98 10.91
N SER A 194 3.92 -2.83 11.34
CA SER A 194 3.61 -2.28 12.65
C SER A 194 3.26 -0.81 12.57
N VAL A 195 2.44 -0.38 13.52
CA VAL A 195 2.06 1.02 13.70
C VAL A 195 3.02 1.63 14.71
N PHE A 196 3.55 2.82 14.42
CA PHE A 196 4.48 3.53 15.29
C PHE A 196 3.83 4.80 15.78
N TYR A 197 3.79 4.97 17.10
CA TYR A 197 3.20 6.12 17.79
C TYR A 197 3.99 6.47 19.07
N ASN A 198 3.59 7.55 19.74
CA ASN A 198 4.13 7.96 21.03
C ASN A 198 2.98 8.19 22.04
N GLU A 199 3.31 8.53 23.28
CA GLU A 199 2.34 8.71 24.36
C GLU A 199 1.39 9.90 24.16
N ASN A 200 1.77 10.88 23.32
CA ASN A 200 0.89 12.01 22.97
C ASN A 200 -0.05 11.69 21.81
N THR A 201 0.13 10.55 21.15
CA THR A 201 -0.69 10.14 20.02
C THR A 201 -2.07 9.68 20.48
N LYS A 202 -3.11 10.32 19.92
CA LYS A 202 -4.51 9.97 20.15
C LYS A 202 -4.91 8.63 19.54
N ALA A 203 -5.84 7.92 20.20
CA ALA A 203 -6.36 6.64 19.69
C ALA A 203 -7.06 6.80 18.33
N GLU A 204 -7.77 7.91 18.17
CA GLU A 204 -8.50 8.27 16.95
C GLU A 204 -7.54 8.40 15.76
N THR A 205 -6.35 9.00 15.94
CA THR A 205 -5.36 9.13 14.86
C THR A 205 -4.82 7.77 14.40
N LYS A 206 -4.55 6.86 15.35
CA LYS A 206 -4.09 5.50 15.04
C LYS A 206 -5.15 4.75 14.24
N ASN A 207 -6.40 4.82 14.69
CA ASN A 207 -7.53 4.18 14.03
C ASN A 207 -7.78 4.79 12.64
N ALA A 208 -7.69 6.12 12.50
CA ALA A 208 -7.87 6.81 11.24
C ALA A 208 -6.86 6.33 10.19
N LEU A 209 -5.57 6.19 10.52
CA LEU A 209 -4.57 5.66 9.59
C LEU A 209 -4.94 4.24 9.10
N LEU A 210 -5.32 3.34 10.02
CA LEU A 210 -5.75 1.98 9.65
C LEU A 210 -7.02 1.97 8.81
N ASN A 211 -7.98 2.83 9.13
CA ASN A 211 -9.24 2.95 8.38
C ASN A 211 -8.99 3.48 6.96
N ILE A 212 -8.08 4.44 6.78
CA ILE A 212 -7.68 4.96 5.47
C ILE A 212 -7.01 3.85 4.65
N VAL A 213 -6.08 3.12 5.25
CA VAL A 213 -5.38 2.00 4.58
C VAL A 213 -6.37 0.89 4.21
N ALA A 214 -7.32 0.55 5.08
CA ALA A 214 -8.36 -0.43 4.81
C ALA A 214 -9.22 -0.04 3.59
N TYR A 215 -9.55 1.25 3.46
CA TYR A 215 -10.27 1.75 2.28
C TYR A 215 -9.52 1.52 0.96
N PHE A 216 -8.23 1.87 0.95
CA PHE A 216 -7.39 1.74 -0.25
C PHE A 216 -7.16 0.28 -0.63
N ASN A 217 -6.91 -0.58 0.35
CA ASN A 217 -6.59 -1.99 0.10
C ASN A 217 -7.86 -2.83 -0.14
N GLY A 218 -9.03 -2.35 0.31
CA GLY A 218 -10.27 -3.12 0.22
C GLY A 218 -10.33 -4.30 1.19
N GLU A 219 -9.52 -4.26 2.25
CA GLU A 219 -9.39 -5.30 3.26
C GLU A 219 -9.46 -4.69 4.65
N PRO A 220 -10.03 -5.40 5.64
CA PRO A 220 -10.04 -4.90 7.00
C PRO A 220 -8.66 -5.05 7.66
N TYR A 221 -8.21 -4.01 8.35
CA TYR A 221 -7.02 -4.05 9.19
C TYR A 221 -7.36 -3.88 10.64
N TYR A 222 -6.63 -4.59 11.47
CA TYR A 222 -7.02 -4.73 12.86
C TYR A 222 -5.93 -4.24 13.77
N TYR A 223 -6.33 -3.60 14.85
CA TYR A 223 -5.48 -3.27 15.99
C TYR A 223 -6.30 -3.55 17.23
N PHE A 224 -6.53 -4.84 17.50
CA PHE A 224 -7.54 -5.22 18.50
C PHE A 224 -6.98 -5.23 19.92
N THR A 225 -5.79 -5.80 20.09
CA THR A 225 -5.21 -6.03 21.42
C THR A 225 -3.69 -6.07 21.34
N GLU A 226 -3.02 -6.01 22.48
CA GLU A 226 -1.59 -6.34 22.60
C GLU A 226 -1.33 -7.86 22.48
N ASN A 227 -2.38 -8.68 22.42
CA ASN A 227 -2.28 -10.13 22.28
C ASN A 227 -2.14 -10.53 20.80
N TYR A 228 -0.90 -10.81 20.41
CA TYR A 228 -0.55 -11.23 19.05
C TYR A 228 -1.34 -12.46 18.55
N ASP A 229 -1.51 -13.49 19.38
CA ASP A 229 -2.21 -14.71 18.97
C ASP A 229 -3.70 -14.49 18.72
N PHE A 230 -4.34 -13.66 19.54
CA PHE A 230 -5.73 -13.27 19.34
C PHE A 230 -5.89 -12.50 18.03
N ASN A 231 -4.99 -11.55 17.77
CA ASN A 231 -5.00 -10.75 16.55
C ASN A 231 -4.77 -11.62 15.30
N ARG A 232 -3.87 -12.59 15.37
CA ARG A 232 -3.62 -13.56 14.29
C ARG A 232 -4.87 -14.39 13.99
N LYS A 233 -5.53 -14.95 15.00
CA LYS A 233 -6.77 -15.74 14.83
C LYS A 233 -7.87 -14.92 14.15
N LEU A 234 -8.03 -13.65 14.53
CA LEU A 234 -9.00 -12.78 13.89
C LEU A 234 -8.61 -12.47 12.44
N TYR A 235 -7.34 -12.18 12.18
CA TYR A 235 -6.89 -11.98 10.81
C TYR A 235 -7.11 -13.22 9.94
N GLU A 236 -6.82 -14.42 10.45
CA GLU A 236 -7.07 -15.68 9.74
C GLU A 236 -8.56 -15.85 9.44
N LEU A 237 -9.44 -15.54 10.40
CA LEU A 237 -10.89 -15.58 10.21
C LEU A 237 -11.36 -14.63 9.11
N TYR A 238 -10.91 -13.37 9.16
CA TYR A 238 -11.33 -12.36 8.20
C TYR A 238 -10.62 -12.46 6.86
N GLY A 239 -9.42 -13.06 6.80
CA GLY A 239 -8.70 -13.35 5.56
C GLY A 239 -9.37 -14.42 4.69
N GLN A 240 -10.39 -15.13 5.21
CA GLN A 240 -11.21 -16.04 4.40
C GLN A 240 -12.20 -15.31 3.49
N PHE A 241 -12.46 -14.03 3.76
CA PHE A 241 -13.42 -13.22 3.04
C PHE A 241 -12.73 -11.95 2.53
N ASP A 242 -13.05 -11.57 1.31
CA ASP A 242 -12.47 -10.36 0.71
C ASP A 242 -13.56 -9.53 0.03
N LEU A 243 -13.18 -8.33 -0.41
CA LEU A 243 -14.11 -7.45 -1.12
C LEU A 243 -14.59 -8.04 -2.46
N LEU A 244 -13.90 -9.03 -3.03
CA LEU A 244 -14.29 -9.70 -4.27
C LEU A 244 -15.47 -10.65 -4.05
N ASP A 245 -15.79 -11.06 -2.82
CA ASP A 245 -16.96 -11.88 -2.53
C ASP A 245 -18.27 -11.24 -3.04
N ILE A 246 -18.35 -9.90 -3.04
CA ILE A 246 -19.49 -9.18 -3.61
C ILE A 246 -19.71 -9.50 -5.11
N LEU A 247 -18.63 -9.79 -5.85
CA LEU A 247 -18.66 -10.22 -7.25
C LEU A 247 -18.88 -11.73 -7.35
N ARG A 248 -18.25 -12.53 -6.49
CA ARG A 248 -18.42 -14.00 -6.49
C ARG A 248 -19.89 -14.37 -6.26
N LEU A 249 -20.55 -13.67 -5.34
CA LEU A 249 -21.98 -13.83 -5.01
C LEU A 249 -22.95 -13.52 -6.17
N ARG A 250 -22.48 -12.88 -7.24
CA ARG A 250 -23.29 -12.63 -8.45
C ARG A 250 -23.35 -13.82 -9.41
N LYS A 251 -22.54 -14.84 -9.19
CA LYS A 251 -22.53 -16.01 -10.07
C LYS A 251 -23.75 -16.89 -9.82
N LYS A 252 -24.33 -17.39 -10.92
CA LYS A 252 -25.50 -18.27 -10.90
C LYS A 252 -25.31 -19.52 -10.03
N ASN A 253 -24.08 -20.05 -9.98
CA ASN A 253 -23.77 -21.30 -9.29
C ASN A 253 -22.92 -21.08 -8.03
N PHE A 254 -22.83 -19.86 -7.49
CA PHE A 254 -21.91 -19.56 -6.37
C PHE A 254 -21.99 -20.57 -5.22
N PHE A 255 -23.19 -20.84 -4.69
CA PHE A 255 -23.37 -21.80 -3.58
C PHE A 255 -23.15 -23.27 -3.95
N ASN A 256 -23.15 -23.58 -5.26
CA ASN A 256 -22.96 -24.94 -5.78
C ASN A 256 -21.52 -25.14 -6.30
N GLU A 257 -20.73 -24.08 -6.40
CA GLU A 257 -19.39 -24.09 -6.99
C GLU A 257 -18.39 -24.51 -5.90
N LYS A 258 -17.96 -25.77 -5.94
CA LYS A 258 -16.97 -26.33 -5.01
C LYS A 258 -15.54 -25.82 -5.22
N ARG A 259 -15.32 -24.85 -6.11
CA ARG A 259 -14.00 -24.44 -6.60
C ARG A 259 -13.70 -23.01 -6.20
N SER A 260 -12.50 -22.78 -5.68
CA SER A 260 -11.99 -21.44 -5.47
C SER A 260 -11.70 -20.77 -6.83
N GLU A 261 -12.15 -19.54 -6.97
CA GLU A 261 -11.78 -18.73 -8.12
C GLU A 261 -10.31 -18.35 -8.06
N PRO A 262 -9.59 -18.36 -9.18
CA PRO A 262 -8.21 -17.93 -9.23
C PRO A 262 -8.15 -16.40 -9.33
N ILE A 263 -8.89 -15.70 -8.46
CA ILE A 263 -8.88 -14.24 -8.36
C ILE A 263 -8.33 -13.81 -7.00
N HIS A 264 -7.50 -12.77 -7.01
CA HIS A 264 -6.83 -12.24 -5.82
C HIS A 264 -6.82 -10.71 -5.86
N LEU A 265 -7.20 -10.07 -4.75
CA LEU A 265 -7.18 -8.62 -4.62
C LEU A 265 -5.73 -8.14 -4.48
N GLU A 266 -5.36 -7.09 -5.21
CA GLU A 266 -4.00 -6.56 -5.19
C GLU A 266 -3.87 -5.33 -4.29
N LEU A 267 -2.81 -5.31 -3.50
CA LEU A 267 -2.44 -4.11 -2.74
C LEU A 267 -2.15 -2.94 -3.70
N PRO A 268 -2.66 -1.74 -3.41
CA PRO A 268 -2.41 -0.57 -4.23
C PRO A 268 -0.93 -0.19 -4.22
N ILE A 269 -0.43 0.23 -5.39
CA ILE A 269 0.86 0.89 -5.50
C ILE A 269 0.64 2.36 -5.20
N PHE A 270 1.01 2.80 -4.00
CA PHE A 270 0.89 4.20 -3.61
C PHE A 270 1.95 5.07 -4.29
N LYS A 271 1.61 6.33 -4.53
CA LYS A 271 2.56 7.31 -5.03
C LYS A 271 3.43 7.84 -3.89
N GLN A 272 4.72 7.77 -4.14
CA GLN A 272 5.78 8.25 -3.27
C GLN A 272 5.91 9.77 -3.26
N LYS A 273 6.14 10.36 -2.09
CA LYS A 273 6.41 11.79 -1.95
C LYS A 273 7.83 12.10 -2.42
N ASN A 274 7.96 12.94 -3.45
CA ASN A 274 9.25 13.35 -4.04
C ASN A 274 10.15 12.18 -4.48
N GLY A 275 9.56 11.02 -4.81
CA GLY A 275 10.31 9.81 -5.17
C GLY A 275 11.13 9.20 -4.02
N TYR A 276 10.82 9.56 -2.78
CA TYR A 276 11.28 8.89 -1.57
C TYR A 276 10.34 7.75 -1.20
N ASN A 277 10.81 6.76 -0.46
CA ASN A 277 9.99 5.62 -0.03
C ASN A 277 9.04 6.02 1.13
N MET A 278 8.31 7.12 0.97
CA MET A 278 7.38 7.69 1.92
C MET A 278 6.07 7.98 1.21
N ILE A 279 4.98 7.50 1.80
CA ILE A 279 3.61 7.78 1.40
C ILE A 279 3.04 8.66 2.49
N CYS A 280 2.58 9.86 2.14
CA CYS A 280 2.08 10.82 3.12
C CYS A 280 0.63 11.14 2.81
N PHE A 281 -0.27 10.80 3.73
CA PHE A 281 -1.67 11.18 3.64
C PHE A 281 -1.87 12.56 4.27
N ASN A 282 -2.65 13.41 3.60
CA ASN A 282 -3.07 14.70 4.14
C ASN A 282 -4.14 14.50 5.21
N ASP A 283 -4.21 15.44 6.14
CA ASP A 283 -5.21 15.46 7.21
C ASP A 283 -6.64 15.40 6.64
N CYS A 284 -7.39 14.39 7.07
CA CYS A 284 -8.76 14.17 6.62
C CYS A 284 -9.74 14.90 7.55
N GLN A 285 -10.63 15.72 6.99
CA GLN A 285 -11.69 16.36 7.78
C GLN A 285 -12.80 15.38 8.19
N HIS A 286 -12.96 14.28 7.43
CA HIS A 286 -14.04 13.32 7.60
C HIS A 286 -13.55 11.93 7.99
N GLU A 287 -12.60 11.79 8.93
CA GLU A 287 -12.02 10.49 9.35
C GLU A 287 -13.07 9.41 9.66
N MET A 288 -14.19 9.80 10.28
CA MET A 288 -15.32 8.92 10.62
C MET A 288 -15.87 8.15 9.40
N ILE A 289 -15.81 8.71 8.18
CA ILE A 289 -16.32 7.99 7.01
C ILE A 289 -15.49 6.74 6.69
N PHE A 290 -14.18 6.80 6.93
CA PHE A 290 -13.30 5.65 6.76
C PHE A 290 -13.59 4.57 7.80
N GLU A 291 -13.92 4.96 9.03
CA GLU A 291 -14.32 4.02 10.08
C GLU A 291 -15.60 3.27 9.71
N LEU A 292 -16.63 3.99 9.27
CA LEU A 292 -17.89 3.41 8.81
C LEU A 292 -17.70 2.46 7.62
N TYR A 293 -16.87 2.85 6.66
CA TYR A 293 -16.55 2.00 5.51
C TYR A 293 -15.78 0.76 5.94
N HIS A 294 -14.77 0.92 6.78
CA HIS A 294 -13.98 -0.19 7.29
C HIS A 294 -14.85 -1.18 8.09
N ALA A 295 -15.84 -0.71 8.86
CA ALA A 295 -16.80 -1.59 9.51
C ALA A 295 -17.57 -2.49 8.53
N SER A 296 -17.84 -2.01 7.30
CA SER A 296 -18.45 -2.81 6.24
C SER A 296 -17.52 -3.90 5.69
N LEU A 297 -16.21 -3.64 5.62
CA LEU A 297 -15.21 -4.63 5.19
C LEU A 297 -15.07 -5.78 6.19
N LYS A 298 -15.36 -5.52 7.47
CA LYS A 298 -15.38 -6.53 8.54
C LYS A 298 -16.61 -7.45 8.48
N GLN A 299 -17.49 -7.31 7.49
CA GLN A 299 -18.70 -8.13 7.38
C GLN A 299 -18.59 -9.10 6.20
N PHE A 300 -18.61 -10.41 6.49
CA PHE A 300 -18.65 -11.44 5.45
C PHE A 300 -20.06 -11.61 4.85
N GLU A 301 -21.10 -11.47 5.67
CA GLU A 301 -22.48 -11.58 5.18
C GLU A 301 -22.98 -10.28 4.52
N PRO A 302 -23.75 -10.39 3.42
CA PRO A 302 -24.32 -9.24 2.73
C PRO A 302 -25.19 -8.35 3.61
N LEU A 303 -25.96 -8.91 4.55
CA LEU A 303 -26.88 -8.10 5.35
C LEU A 303 -26.14 -7.16 6.31
N PRO A 304 -25.26 -7.63 7.21
CA PRO A 304 -24.45 -6.74 8.04
C PRO A 304 -23.63 -5.75 7.19
N ARG A 305 -23.07 -6.19 6.05
CA ARG A 305 -22.37 -5.28 5.13
C ARG A 305 -23.27 -4.15 4.63
N CYS A 306 -24.51 -4.47 4.26
CA CYS A 306 -25.52 -3.50 3.81
C CYS A 306 -25.80 -2.44 4.87
N VAL A 307 -25.90 -2.84 6.15
CA VAL A 307 -26.07 -1.91 7.28
C VAL A 307 -24.97 -0.85 7.30
N PHE A 308 -23.71 -1.27 7.30
CA PHE A 308 -22.58 -0.33 7.41
C PHE A 308 -22.38 0.52 6.16
N LEU A 309 -22.55 -0.05 4.95
CA LEU A 309 -22.49 0.73 3.72
C LEU A 309 -23.62 1.77 3.67
N TYR A 310 -24.81 1.43 4.19
CA TYR A 310 -25.91 2.39 4.30
C TYR A 310 -25.60 3.51 5.32
N ARG A 311 -24.89 3.21 6.42
CA ARG A 311 -24.41 4.26 7.35
C ARG A 311 -23.42 5.22 6.68
N VAL A 312 -22.56 4.73 5.78
CA VAL A 312 -21.69 5.60 4.96
C VAL A 312 -22.53 6.54 4.09
N PHE A 313 -23.60 6.02 3.47
CA PHE A 313 -24.56 6.85 2.74
C PHE A 313 -25.21 7.90 3.64
N GLU A 314 -25.71 7.53 4.83
CA GLU A 314 -26.34 8.48 5.76
C GLU A 314 -25.38 9.62 6.12
N TYR A 315 -24.13 9.28 6.46
CA TYR A 315 -23.08 10.26 6.73
C TYR A 315 -22.84 11.18 5.52
N GLY A 316 -22.65 10.60 4.33
CA GLY A 316 -22.45 11.38 3.10
C GLY A 316 -23.66 12.21 2.70
N SER A 317 -24.87 11.75 3.01
CA SER A 317 -26.09 12.52 2.73
C SER A 317 -26.10 13.84 3.52
N GLN A 318 -25.61 13.82 4.76
CA GLN A 318 -25.53 14.98 5.63
C GLN A 318 -24.31 15.87 5.35
N LYS A 319 -23.16 15.26 5.05
CA LYS A 319 -21.88 15.98 4.91
C LYS A 319 -21.52 16.37 3.48
N HIS A 320 -22.12 15.72 2.47
CA HIS A 320 -21.88 16.00 1.06
C HIS A 320 -23.15 16.44 0.33
N TYR A 321 -24.21 15.61 0.31
CA TYR A 321 -25.40 15.89 -0.49
C TYR A 321 -26.20 17.11 -0.02
N GLN A 322 -26.56 17.19 1.27
CA GLN A 322 -27.36 18.29 1.80
C GLN A 322 -26.67 19.66 1.65
N PRO A 323 -25.36 19.82 1.92
CA PRO A 323 -24.65 21.08 1.67
C PRO A 323 -24.61 21.48 0.20
N LEU A 324 -24.50 20.49 -0.70
CA LEU A 324 -24.41 20.70 -2.15
C LEU A 324 -25.75 21.09 -2.78
N ILE A 325 -26.80 20.32 -2.49
CA ILE A 325 -28.12 20.44 -3.15
C ILE A 325 -29.04 21.41 -2.41
N ARG A 326 -28.88 21.54 -1.07
CA ARG A 326 -29.72 22.36 -0.20
C ARG A 326 -31.24 22.13 -0.42
N PRO A 327 -31.72 20.88 -0.32
CA PRO A 327 -33.12 20.59 -0.55
C PRO A 327 -34.01 21.25 0.52
N PRO A 328 -35.22 21.73 0.17
CA PRO A 328 -36.14 22.35 1.13
C PRO A 328 -36.60 21.37 2.22
N LYS A 329 -36.70 20.08 1.88
CA LYS A 329 -36.93 18.98 2.82
C LYS A 329 -36.08 17.78 2.41
N PHE A 330 -35.31 17.24 3.34
CA PHE A 330 -34.45 16.08 3.03
C PHE A 330 -35.29 14.82 2.80
N ASN A 331 -35.00 14.15 1.69
CA ASN A 331 -35.54 12.84 1.33
C ASN A 331 -34.39 11.89 0.97
N PRO A 332 -34.19 10.78 1.71
CA PRO A 332 -33.13 9.82 1.43
C PRO A 332 -33.20 9.20 0.03
N ILE A 333 -34.40 8.99 -0.51
CA ILE A 333 -34.60 8.39 -1.83
C ILE A 333 -34.02 9.29 -2.93
N ASP A 334 -34.20 10.61 -2.82
CA ASP A 334 -33.68 11.58 -3.79
C ASP A 334 -32.15 11.63 -3.74
N ALA A 335 -31.57 11.61 -2.53
CA ALA A 335 -30.13 11.54 -2.35
C ALA A 335 -29.52 10.25 -2.93
N LEU A 336 -30.19 9.10 -2.72
CA LEU A 336 -29.76 7.83 -3.32
C LEU A 336 -29.86 7.85 -4.84
N ASN A 337 -30.93 8.40 -5.42
CA ASN A 337 -31.05 8.55 -6.87
C ASN A 337 -29.96 9.46 -7.44
N TYR A 338 -29.65 10.57 -6.76
CA TYR A 338 -28.51 11.42 -7.10
C TYR A 338 -27.20 10.62 -7.15
N TYR A 339 -26.88 9.90 -6.06
CA TYR A 339 -25.64 9.12 -6.03
C TYR A 339 -25.61 8.00 -7.07
N VAL A 340 -26.72 7.31 -7.33
CA VAL A 340 -26.81 6.26 -8.37
C VAL A 340 -26.45 6.80 -9.76
N ASN A 341 -26.79 8.05 -10.06
CA ASN A 341 -26.39 8.68 -11.32
C ASN A 341 -24.88 9.01 -11.33
N GLU A 342 -24.39 9.59 -10.24
CA GLU A 342 -22.99 10.00 -10.09
C GLU A 342 -22.00 8.83 -10.12
N ILE A 343 -22.30 7.72 -9.46
CA ILE A 343 -21.40 6.56 -9.41
C ILE A 343 -21.13 5.98 -10.80
N MET A 344 -22.06 6.12 -11.76
CA MET A 344 -21.90 5.56 -13.09
C MET A 344 -20.84 6.31 -13.90
N SER A 345 -20.77 7.64 -13.76
CA SER A 345 -19.80 8.50 -14.48
C SER A 345 -18.49 8.71 -13.71
N HIS A 346 -18.48 8.57 -12.39
CA HIS A 346 -17.32 8.89 -11.55
C HIS A 346 -16.07 8.06 -11.86
N ARG A 347 -14.89 8.70 -11.89
CA ARG A 347 -13.60 8.01 -12.10
C ARG A 347 -12.92 7.74 -10.76
N TYR A 348 -13.24 6.58 -10.20
CA TYR A 348 -12.72 6.12 -8.92
C TYR A 348 -11.18 6.05 -8.84
N ILE A 349 -10.67 6.14 -7.62
CA ILE A 349 -9.34 5.66 -7.26
C ILE A 349 -9.30 4.15 -7.60
N PRO A 350 -8.29 3.70 -8.37
CA PRO A 350 -8.26 2.32 -8.81
C PRO A 350 -8.02 1.37 -7.62
N LEU A 351 -8.77 0.27 -7.62
CA LEU A 351 -8.49 -0.93 -6.85
C LEU A 351 -8.46 -2.08 -7.84
N TYR A 352 -7.38 -2.86 -7.86
CA TYR A 352 -7.18 -3.93 -8.83
C TYR A 352 -7.28 -5.29 -8.18
N TYR A 353 -7.73 -6.27 -8.95
CA TYR A 353 -7.55 -7.67 -8.63
C TYR A 353 -6.95 -8.39 -9.85
N ILE A 354 -6.15 -9.42 -9.58
CA ILE A 354 -5.66 -10.33 -10.62
C ILE A 354 -6.63 -11.47 -10.75
N ASP A 355 -6.88 -11.83 -12.00
CA ASP A 355 -7.58 -13.01 -12.38
C ASP A 355 -6.61 -13.88 -13.17
N PHE A 356 -6.08 -14.92 -12.54
CA PHE A 356 -5.03 -15.77 -13.14
C PHE A 356 -5.58 -16.65 -14.26
N GLY A 357 -6.90 -16.75 -14.41
CA GLY A 357 -7.57 -17.48 -15.50
C GLY A 357 -7.32 -18.99 -15.53
N THR A 358 -6.55 -19.55 -14.60
CA THR A 358 -6.25 -20.98 -14.51
C THR A 358 -7.06 -21.59 -13.38
N HIS A 359 -8.01 -22.44 -13.72
CA HIS A 359 -8.88 -23.14 -12.77
C HIS A 359 -8.37 -24.56 -12.60
N THR A 360 -8.11 -24.94 -11.35
CA THR A 360 -7.72 -26.30 -11.00
C THR A 360 -8.92 -27.13 -10.52
N ASN A 361 -8.74 -28.45 -10.45
CA ASN A 361 -9.64 -29.32 -9.71
C ASN A 361 -9.63 -29.00 -8.20
N GLU A 362 -10.57 -29.59 -7.46
CA GLU A 362 -10.77 -29.35 -6.02
C GLU A 362 -9.49 -29.63 -5.20
N ASN A 363 -8.68 -30.59 -5.64
CA ASN A 363 -7.42 -30.98 -5.00
C ASN A 363 -6.21 -30.17 -5.46
N ARG A 364 -6.39 -29.17 -6.35
CA ARG A 364 -5.32 -28.38 -6.99
C ARG A 364 -4.26 -29.20 -7.75
N THR A 365 -4.58 -30.43 -8.14
CA THR A 365 -3.66 -31.34 -8.82
C THR A 365 -3.70 -31.24 -10.35
N GLU A 366 -4.85 -30.85 -10.93
CA GLU A 366 -5.02 -30.81 -12.40
C GLU A 366 -5.64 -29.49 -12.86
N ILE A 367 -5.16 -28.99 -14.01
CA ILE A 367 -5.71 -27.80 -14.68
C ILE A 367 -6.93 -28.22 -15.51
N ILE A 368 -8.11 -27.74 -15.13
CA ILE A 368 -9.37 -28.06 -15.81
C ILE A 368 -9.70 -27.03 -16.89
N ARG A 369 -9.38 -25.76 -16.63
CA ARG A 369 -9.68 -24.68 -17.58
C ARG A 369 -8.62 -23.60 -17.50
N ARG A 370 -8.16 -23.17 -18.66
CA ARG A 370 -7.19 -22.09 -18.79
C ARG A 370 -7.73 -21.00 -19.70
N ARG A 371 -7.66 -19.75 -19.25
CA ARG A 371 -7.94 -18.54 -20.02
C ARG A 371 -6.90 -17.47 -19.67
N LYS A 372 -6.78 -16.46 -20.54
CA LYS A 372 -5.81 -15.37 -20.37
C LYS A 372 -5.98 -14.68 -19.00
N ALA A 373 -4.85 -14.51 -18.30
CA ALA A 373 -4.78 -13.78 -17.05
C ALA A 373 -5.06 -12.28 -17.27
N LYS A 374 -5.69 -11.62 -16.30
CA LYS A 374 -6.11 -10.22 -16.40
C LYS A 374 -5.88 -9.48 -15.10
N CYS A 375 -5.43 -8.23 -15.20
CA CYS A 375 -5.47 -7.26 -14.11
C CYS A 375 -6.71 -6.38 -14.32
N ILE A 376 -7.67 -6.45 -13.40
CA ILE A 376 -9.02 -5.87 -13.59
C ILE A 376 -9.28 -4.83 -12.49
N ASN A 377 -9.76 -3.64 -12.89
CA ASN A 377 -10.22 -2.64 -11.92
C ASN A 377 -11.56 -3.06 -11.31
N PHE A 378 -11.56 -3.28 -10.00
CA PHE A 378 -12.70 -3.70 -9.19
C PHE A 378 -13.92 -2.80 -9.38
N THR A 379 -13.77 -1.48 -9.25
CA THR A 379 -14.89 -0.52 -9.37
C THR A 379 -15.48 -0.51 -10.79
N THR A 380 -14.64 -0.73 -11.81
CA THR A 380 -15.12 -0.86 -13.20
C THR A 380 -15.95 -2.13 -13.37
N GLN A 381 -15.56 -3.23 -12.72
CA GLN A 381 -16.33 -4.47 -12.72
C GLN A 381 -17.64 -4.33 -11.95
N LEU A 382 -17.65 -3.66 -10.80
CA LEU A 382 -18.87 -3.34 -10.06
C LEU A 382 -19.86 -2.52 -10.90
N LYS A 383 -19.41 -1.51 -11.63
CA LYS A 383 -20.29 -0.73 -12.54
C LYS A 383 -20.93 -1.61 -13.62
N LYS A 384 -20.19 -2.60 -14.14
CA LYS A 384 -20.75 -3.55 -15.12
C LYS A 384 -21.82 -4.43 -14.48
N GLU A 385 -21.59 -4.92 -13.26
CA GLU A 385 -22.59 -5.68 -12.52
C GLU A 385 -23.81 -4.83 -12.15
N ALA A 386 -23.62 -3.59 -11.72
CA ALA A 386 -24.71 -2.65 -11.45
C ALA A 386 -25.61 -2.46 -12.68
N LYS A 387 -25.04 -2.31 -13.89
CA LYS A 387 -25.83 -2.24 -15.14
C LYS A 387 -26.67 -3.51 -15.40
N LYS A 388 -26.13 -4.69 -15.11
CA LYS A 388 -26.88 -5.95 -15.22
C LYS A 388 -28.03 -6.00 -14.22
N ILE A 389 -27.76 -5.62 -12.97
CA ILE A 389 -28.77 -5.57 -11.90
C ILE A 389 -29.91 -4.62 -12.26
N ILE A 390 -29.62 -3.45 -12.85
CA ILE A 390 -30.65 -2.52 -13.33
C ILE A 390 -31.58 -3.21 -14.33
N ASN A 391 -31.02 -3.99 -15.27
CA ASN A 391 -31.82 -4.72 -16.24
C ASN A 391 -32.64 -5.85 -15.59
N GLU A 392 -32.06 -6.56 -14.61
CA GLU A 392 -32.76 -7.58 -13.83
C GLU A 392 -33.95 -6.97 -13.07
N TRP A 393 -33.75 -5.85 -12.38
CA TRP A 393 -34.82 -5.17 -11.63
C TRP A 393 -35.91 -4.60 -12.53
N LYS A 394 -35.57 -4.11 -13.73
CA LYS A 394 -36.55 -3.65 -14.73
C LYS A 394 -37.49 -4.77 -15.20
N ASN A 395 -37.01 -6.01 -15.24
CA ASN A 395 -37.78 -7.18 -15.66
C ASN A 395 -38.46 -7.90 -14.48
N HIS A 396 -38.20 -7.48 -13.24
CA HIS A 396 -38.74 -8.11 -12.04
C HIS A 396 -40.20 -7.68 -11.80
N SER A 397 -41.08 -8.64 -11.48
CA SER A 397 -42.51 -8.41 -11.28
C SER A 397 -42.83 -7.27 -10.28
N TYR A 398 -42.16 -7.27 -9.13
CA TYR A 398 -42.30 -6.26 -8.08
C TYR A 398 -41.40 -5.02 -8.22
N LEU A 399 -40.10 -5.19 -8.55
CA LEU A 399 -39.13 -4.09 -8.50
C LEU A 399 -39.19 -3.14 -9.70
N LYS A 400 -39.78 -3.57 -10.83
CA LYS A 400 -39.86 -2.78 -12.07
C LYS A 400 -40.51 -1.40 -11.90
N ASN A 401 -41.41 -1.26 -10.92
CA ASN A 401 -42.16 -0.03 -10.65
C ASN A 401 -41.50 0.86 -9.59
N LYS A 402 -40.29 0.54 -9.13
CA LYS A 402 -39.56 1.30 -8.10
C LYS A 402 -38.34 1.98 -8.70
N SER A 403 -38.05 3.21 -8.26
CA SER A 403 -36.76 3.83 -8.53
C SER A 403 -35.65 3.05 -7.81
N ILE A 404 -34.43 3.10 -8.36
CA ILE A 404 -33.28 2.43 -7.73
C ILE A 404 -33.07 2.97 -6.32
N GLY A 405 -33.15 4.28 -6.10
CA GLY A 405 -33.06 4.88 -4.77
C GLY A 405 -34.10 4.35 -3.79
N ASN A 406 -35.33 4.05 -4.23
CA ASN A 406 -36.35 3.42 -3.39
C ASN A 406 -35.98 1.97 -3.03
N ILE A 407 -35.45 1.20 -3.97
CA ILE A 407 -34.98 -0.19 -3.72
C ILE A 407 -33.85 -0.19 -2.69
N LEU A 408 -32.86 0.68 -2.87
CA LEU A 408 -31.73 0.84 -1.95
C LEU A 408 -32.20 1.32 -0.58
N TYR A 409 -33.08 2.32 -0.52
CA TYR A 409 -33.63 2.86 0.73
C TYR A 409 -34.39 1.80 1.51
N MET A 410 -35.34 1.11 0.89
CA MET A 410 -36.15 0.10 1.56
C MET A 410 -35.29 -1.06 2.06
N THR A 411 -34.33 -1.52 1.27
CA THR A 411 -33.47 -2.65 1.66
C THR A 411 -32.46 -2.23 2.74
N GLY A 412 -31.78 -1.11 2.56
CA GLY A 412 -30.77 -0.60 3.51
C GLY A 412 -31.37 -0.13 4.83
N ARG A 413 -32.51 0.58 4.80
CA ARG A 413 -33.23 0.98 6.02
C ARG A 413 -33.84 -0.21 6.76
N ASN A 414 -34.38 -1.20 6.04
CA ASN A 414 -34.88 -2.40 6.70
C ASN A 414 -33.73 -3.22 7.32
N ALA A 415 -32.57 -3.26 6.67
CA ALA A 415 -31.38 -3.88 7.24
C ALA A 415 -30.93 -3.17 8.52
N THR A 416 -30.93 -1.83 8.56
CA THR A 416 -30.56 -1.06 9.76
C THR A 416 -31.62 -1.11 10.87
N ALA A 417 -32.91 -1.23 10.52
CA ALA A 417 -34.03 -1.22 11.47
C ALA A 417 -34.37 -2.60 12.07
N HIS A 418 -34.16 -3.70 11.33
CA HIS A 418 -34.54 -5.06 11.75
C HIS A 418 -33.39 -5.92 12.30
N GLY A 419 -32.31 -5.29 12.79
CA GLY A 419 -31.40 -5.93 13.75
C GLY A 419 -32.04 -6.18 15.12
N GLY A 420 -33.27 -5.68 15.36
CA GLY A 420 -34.08 -5.90 16.54
C GLY A 420 -35.17 -6.96 16.35
N SER A 421 -35.27 -7.86 17.33
CA SER A 421 -36.17 -9.00 17.46
C SER A 421 -37.66 -8.69 17.23
N GLY A 422 -38.24 -9.20 16.13
CA GLY A 422 -39.69 -9.19 15.89
C GLY A 422 -40.19 -10.38 15.07
N ARG A 423 -41.37 -10.93 15.37
CA ARG A 423 -41.93 -12.15 14.72
C ARG A 423 -42.28 -11.99 13.23
N SER A 424 -42.16 -10.80 12.66
CA SER A 424 -42.21 -10.51 11.20
C SER A 424 -40.84 -10.59 10.51
N ASN A 425 -39.85 -11.18 11.20
CA ASN A 425 -38.50 -11.44 10.71
C ASN A 425 -38.51 -11.98 9.28
N ALA A 426 -37.66 -11.40 8.43
CA ALA A 426 -37.36 -11.90 7.11
C ALA A 426 -37.19 -13.43 7.20
N ARG A 427 -38.12 -14.19 6.61
CA ARG A 427 -37.86 -15.59 6.30
C ARG A 427 -36.67 -15.55 5.34
N TYR A 428 -35.47 -15.80 5.86
CA TYR A 428 -34.23 -15.82 5.10
C TYR A 428 -34.27 -17.00 4.14
N ASP A 429 -34.92 -16.82 3.00
CA ASP A 429 -34.62 -17.63 1.84
C ASP A 429 -33.24 -17.22 1.35
N TYR A 430 -32.24 -18.04 1.69
CA TYR A 430 -30.84 -17.89 1.29
C TYR A 430 -30.66 -17.73 -0.22
N SER A 431 -31.61 -18.20 -1.04
CA SER A 431 -31.49 -18.15 -2.50
C SER A 431 -31.92 -16.80 -3.09
N MET A 432 -33.03 -16.20 -2.63
CA MET A 432 -33.58 -14.98 -3.23
C MET A 432 -33.23 -13.69 -2.47
N ASN A 433 -33.35 -13.70 -1.13
CA ASN A 433 -33.13 -12.49 -0.33
C ASN A 433 -31.63 -12.13 -0.26
N TYR A 434 -30.77 -13.14 -0.21
CA TYR A 434 -29.31 -12.96 -0.12
C TYR A 434 -28.74 -12.31 -1.39
N LYS A 435 -29.15 -12.81 -2.57
CA LYS A 435 -28.78 -12.21 -3.86
C LYS A 435 -29.26 -10.77 -3.97
N HIS A 436 -30.52 -10.49 -3.60
CA HIS A 436 -31.07 -9.14 -3.65
C HIS A 436 -30.30 -8.16 -2.73
N ILE A 437 -29.96 -8.58 -1.51
CA ILE A 437 -29.15 -7.76 -0.59
C ILE A 437 -27.74 -7.53 -1.15
N ASN A 438 -27.11 -8.55 -1.74
CA ASN A 438 -25.82 -8.38 -2.41
C ASN A 438 -25.91 -7.42 -3.61
N ASP A 439 -27.01 -7.46 -4.36
CA ASP A 439 -27.26 -6.55 -5.47
C ASP A 439 -27.35 -5.10 -4.97
N VAL A 440 -27.99 -4.87 -3.82
CA VAL A 440 -27.99 -3.58 -3.13
C VAL A 440 -26.60 -3.18 -2.64
N ASN A 441 -25.82 -4.12 -2.08
CA ASN A 441 -24.44 -3.84 -1.65
C ASN A 441 -23.54 -3.36 -2.79
N ILE A 442 -23.72 -3.87 -4.01
CA ILE A 442 -22.90 -3.42 -5.16
C ILE A 442 -23.10 -1.92 -5.41
N PHE A 443 -24.33 -1.43 -5.30
CA PHE A 443 -24.60 0.01 -5.40
C PHE A 443 -24.04 0.76 -4.19
N LEU A 444 -24.30 0.28 -2.97
CA LEU A 444 -23.86 0.97 -1.76
C LEU A 444 -22.33 1.00 -1.63
N GLU A 445 -21.61 0.00 -2.13
CA GLU A 445 -20.14 -0.03 -2.21
C GLU A 445 -19.62 1.06 -3.16
N LEU A 446 -20.22 1.17 -4.35
CA LEU A 446 -19.90 2.25 -5.31
C LEU A 446 -20.23 3.64 -4.73
N ILE A 447 -21.35 3.78 -4.03
CA ILE A 447 -21.77 5.03 -3.38
C ILE A 447 -20.81 5.39 -2.24
N ALA A 448 -20.47 4.43 -1.38
CA ALA A 448 -19.55 4.62 -0.27
C ALA A 448 -18.19 5.12 -0.76
N ARG A 449 -17.59 4.43 -1.75
CA ARG A 449 -16.33 4.87 -2.36
C ARG A 449 -16.43 6.25 -3.00
N TYR A 450 -17.55 6.56 -3.66
CA TYR A 450 -17.76 7.90 -4.25
C TYR A 450 -17.78 8.99 -3.18
N ILE A 451 -18.55 8.81 -2.11
CA ILE A 451 -18.66 9.79 -1.03
C ILE A 451 -17.30 9.99 -0.36
N ILE A 452 -16.56 8.91 -0.08
CA ILE A 452 -15.21 9.00 0.50
C ILE A 452 -14.29 9.84 -0.38
N GLU A 453 -14.27 9.59 -1.69
CA GLU A 453 -13.43 10.36 -2.62
C GLU A 453 -13.86 11.83 -2.76
N LYS A 454 -15.16 12.11 -2.67
CA LYS A 454 -15.67 13.50 -2.74
C LYS A 454 -15.39 14.30 -1.48
N LEU A 455 -15.42 13.66 -0.31
CA LEU A 455 -15.08 14.29 0.95
C LEU A 455 -13.56 14.39 1.18
N ASN A 456 -12.76 13.62 0.43
CA ASN A 456 -11.30 13.58 0.56
C ASN A 456 -10.61 13.68 -0.83
N PRO A 457 -10.76 14.81 -1.54
CA PRO A 457 -10.30 14.96 -2.93
C PRO A 457 -8.78 14.82 -3.10
N ASP A 458 -8.01 15.08 -2.04
CA ASP A 458 -6.55 14.95 -2.01
C ASP A 458 -6.06 13.52 -2.31
N PHE A 459 -6.94 12.51 -2.13
CA PHE A 459 -6.62 11.11 -2.39
C PHE A 459 -6.77 10.67 -3.85
N SER A 460 -7.38 11.50 -4.71
CA SER A 460 -7.70 11.18 -6.11
C SER A 460 -6.51 10.67 -6.95
N ASN A 461 -5.29 11.03 -6.56
CA ASN A 461 -4.04 10.72 -7.23
C ASN A 461 -3.05 9.92 -6.39
N SER A 462 -3.46 9.36 -5.25
CA SER A 462 -2.57 8.64 -4.31
C SER A 462 -2.11 7.27 -4.80
N VAL A 463 -2.73 6.70 -5.84
CA VAL A 463 -2.46 5.34 -6.31
C VAL A 463 -2.09 5.32 -7.80
N GLU A 464 -1.21 4.40 -8.18
CA GLU A 464 -0.85 4.10 -9.57
C GLU A 464 -2.06 3.59 -10.38
N ARG A 465 -2.23 4.09 -11.60
CA ARG A 465 -3.35 3.76 -12.49
C ARG A 465 -2.90 2.89 -13.68
N ASN A 466 -1.61 2.80 -13.94
CA ASN A 466 -1.06 1.99 -15.02
C ASN A 466 -0.85 0.54 -14.56
N THR A 467 -1.73 -0.33 -15.05
CA THR A 467 -1.75 -1.78 -14.73
C THR A 467 -0.45 -2.51 -15.08
N LYS A 468 0.36 -1.97 -16.00
CA LYS A 468 1.68 -2.55 -16.31
C LYS A 468 2.57 -2.57 -15.06
N HIS A 469 2.53 -1.55 -14.21
CA HIS A 469 3.37 -1.53 -13.00
C HIS A 469 3.00 -2.66 -12.03
N TYR A 470 1.71 -2.95 -11.88
CA TYR A 470 1.22 -4.08 -11.08
C TYR A 470 1.70 -5.43 -11.65
N ILE A 471 1.68 -5.60 -12.98
CA ILE A 471 2.13 -6.85 -13.63
C ILE A 471 3.64 -7.04 -13.50
N ARG A 472 4.43 -6.01 -13.87
CA ARG A 472 5.90 -6.09 -13.85
C ARG A 472 6.44 -6.34 -12.45
N ARG A 473 5.88 -5.64 -11.45
CA ARG A 473 6.43 -5.64 -10.10
C ARG A 473 6.19 -6.96 -9.37
N ASN A 474 5.02 -7.54 -9.57
CA ASN A 474 4.66 -8.84 -9.00
C ASN A 474 5.25 -10.03 -9.78
N GLN A 475 6.10 -9.77 -10.78
CA GLN A 475 6.68 -10.81 -11.66
C GLN A 475 5.61 -11.67 -12.34
N TYR A 476 4.42 -11.11 -12.55
CA TYR A 476 3.35 -11.78 -13.28
C TYR A 476 3.59 -11.77 -14.79
N GLU A 477 4.69 -11.17 -15.27
CA GLU A 477 5.04 -11.12 -16.69
C GLU A 477 4.97 -12.50 -17.31
N GLU A 478 5.59 -13.53 -16.73
CA GLU A 478 5.54 -14.91 -17.27
C GLU A 478 4.11 -15.48 -17.32
N ILE A 479 3.29 -15.21 -16.30
CA ILE A 479 1.88 -15.66 -16.26
C ILE A 479 1.07 -14.98 -17.37
N PHE A 480 1.39 -13.71 -17.68
CA PHE A 480 0.75 -12.92 -18.73
C PHE A 480 1.41 -13.11 -20.12
N GLU A 481 2.64 -13.64 -20.19
CA GLU A 481 3.49 -13.81 -21.38
C GLU A 481 3.64 -15.26 -21.87
N GLN A 482 3.28 -16.29 -21.08
CA GLN A 482 3.22 -17.72 -21.50
C GLN A 482 2.39 -17.95 -22.79
N GLU A 483 1.79 -16.91 -23.35
CA GLU A 483 1.08 -16.88 -24.62
C GLU A 483 1.88 -16.37 -25.85
N ARG A 484 3.10 -15.82 -25.75
CA ARG A 484 3.88 -15.53 -26.98
C ARG A 484 4.46 -16.81 -27.62
N GLY A 485 4.90 -17.77 -26.81
CA GLY A 485 5.48 -19.02 -27.30
C GLY A 485 4.47 -20.05 -27.81
N VAL A 486 3.23 -20.05 -27.28
CA VAL A 486 2.19 -21.02 -27.64
C VAL A 486 1.41 -20.64 -28.90
N LEU A 487 1.33 -19.35 -29.23
CA LEU A 487 0.76 -18.89 -30.51
C LEU A 487 1.73 -19.13 -31.68
N ALA A 488 3.04 -18.96 -31.47
CA ALA A 488 4.05 -19.26 -32.49
C ALA A 488 4.12 -20.77 -32.86
N THR A 489 3.81 -21.67 -31.94
CA THR A 489 3.76 -23.12 -32.20
C THR A 489 2.48 -23.57 -32.91
N ARG A 490 1.43 -22.74 -32.95
CA ARG A 490 0.20 -23.03 -33.72
C ARG A 490 0.24 -22.49 -35.15
N GLU A 491 1.02 -21.44 -35.42
CA GLU A 491 1.21 -20.94 -36.79
C GLU A 491 2.20 -21.79 -37.60
N ASN A 492 3.15 -22.47 -36.96
CA ASN A 492 4.05 -23.43 -37.63
C ASN A 492 3.45 -24.84 -37.83
N LYS A 493 2.14 -25.00 -37.61
CA LYS A 493 1.40 -26.26 -37.83
C LYS A 493 0.18 -26.06 -38.76
N LYS A 494 0.21 -25.05 -39.63
CA LYS A 494 -0.74 -24.90 -40.73
C LYS A 494 -0.05 -25.03 -42.07
#